data_AF-A0A7C6U1Q8-F1
#
_entry.id   AF-A0A7C6U1Q8-F1
#
_cell.length_a   1.000
_cell.length_b   1.000
_cell.length_c   1.000
_cell.angle_alpha   90.00
_cell.angle_beta   90.00
_cell.angle_gamma   90.00
#
_symmetry.space_group_name_H-M   'P 1'
#
loop_
_entity.id
_entity.type
_entity.pdbx_description
1 polymer ?
#
loop_
_entity_poly.entity_id
_entity_poly.type
_entity_poly.pdbx_seq_one_letter_code
_entity_poly.pdbx_strand_id
1 'polypeptide(L)' 'MKNEIQFELYGDYALFTDPMTKGGGEKFTYQVPTYQALKGIVEACYWKPALYYVVDS' A
#
# COMPACT_ATOMS: atom_id res chain seq x y z
N MET A 1 -5.09 13.04 21.76
CA MET A 1 -3.85 12.34 21.36
C MET A 1 -3.66 12.55 19.86
N LYS A 2 -2.43 12.81 19.40
CA LYS A 2 -2.13 12.76 17.96
C LYS A 2 -1.97 11.30 17.55
N ASN A 3 -2.77 10.85 16.59
CA ASN A 3 -2.77 9.49 16.04
C ASN A 3 -2.40 9.47 14.55
N GLU A 4 -1.94 10.60 14.03
CA GLU A 4 -1.48 10.76 12.66
C GLU A 4 -0.02 10.33 12.53
N ILE A 5 0.30 9.73 11.39
CA ILE A 5 1.66 9.41 10.96
C ILE A 5 1.86 9.98 9.57
N GLN A 6 3.05 10.50 9.31
CA GLN A 6 3.45 11.01 8.00
C GLN A 6 4.81 10.41 7.68
N PHE A 7 4.98 9.90 6.47
CA PHE A 7 6.22 9.29 6.02
C PHE A 7 6.34 9.41 4.50
N GLU A 8 7.57 9.28 4.00
CA GLU A 8 7.87 9.22 2.58
C GLU A 8 8.17 7.76 2.19
N LEU A 9 7.73 7.38 0.99
CA LEU A 9 7.96 6.04 0.43
C LEU A 9 8.78 6.17 -0.86
N TYR A 10 9.86 5.40 -0.95
CA TYR A 10 10.75 5.38 -2.10
C TYR A 10 11.03 3.95 -2.56
N GLY A 11 11.31 3.80 -3.85
CA GLY A 11 11.77 2.56 -4.46
C GLY A 11 12.02 2.77 -5.95
N ASP A 12 13.05 2.13 -6.49
CA ASP A 12 13.40 2.25 -7.91
C ASP A 12 12.29 1.70 -8.82
N TYR A 13 11.54 0.70 -8.34
CA TYR A 13 10.45 0.03 -9.04
C TYR A 13 9.33 -0.37 -8.08
N ALA A 14 8.10 -0.45 -8.59
CA ALA A 14 6.94 -0.96 -7.85
C ALA A 14 6.00 -1.76 -8.78
N LEU A 15 5.26 -2.72 -8.21
CA LEU A 15 4.26 -3.51 -8.93
C LEU A 15 2.97 -3.67 -8.09
N PHE A 16 2.07 -2.70 -8.20
CA PHE A 16 0.72 -2.76 -7.63
C PHE A 16 -0.21 -3.44 -8.64
N THR A 17 -0.18 -4.77 -8.70
CA THR A 17 -0.80 -5.54 -9.80
C THR A 17 -2.27 -5.19 -10.04
N ASP A 18 -2.59 -4.79 -11.27
CA ASP A 18 -3.97 -4.67 -11.75
C ASP A 18 -4.58 -6.07 -11.95
N PRO A 19 -5.64 -6.45 -11.21
CA PRO A 19 -6.29 -7.75 -11.33
C PRO A 19 -6.83 -8.03 -12.73
N MET A 20 -7.21 -7.02 -13.51
CA MET A 20 -7.73 -7.19 -14.87
C MET A 20 -6.68 -7.77 -15.81
N THR A 21 -5.39 -7.50 -15.54
CA THR A 21 -4.30 -7.96 -16.38
C THR A 21 -3.88 -9.41 -16.11
N LYS A 22 -4.27 -9.98 -14.95
CA LYS A 22 -3.83 -11.31 -14.52
C LYS A 22 -4.26 -12.45 -15.46
N GLY A 23 -5.36 -12.27 -16.21
CA GLY A 23 -5.89 -13.29 -17.11
C GLY A 23 -4.97 -13.60 -18.31
N GLY A 24 -4.11 -12.66 -18.70
CA GLY A 24 -3.23 -12.78 -19.87
C GLY A 24 -1.86 -13.39 -19.58
N GLY A 25 -1.55 -13.79 -18.34
CA GLY A 25 -0.24 -14.33 -17.95
C GLY A 25 0.82 -13.27 -17.61
N GLU A 26 0.65 -12.04 -18.08
CA GLU A 26 1.45 -10.87 -17.68
C GLU A 26 0.80 -10.10 -16.52
N LYS A 27 1.59 -9.32 -15.78
CA LYS A 27 1.12 -8.46 -14.69
C LYS A 27 1.55 -7.03 -14.95
N PHE A 28 0.59 -6.12 -14.95
CA PHE A 28 0.88 -4.69 -15.03
C PHE A 28 0.55 -4.03 -13.69
N THR A 29 1.26 -2.93 -13.39
CA THR A 29 1.01 -2.13 -12.20
C THR A 29 -0.10 -1.11 -12.45
N TYR A 30 -0.88 -0.80 -11.43
CA TYR A 30 -1.60 0.46 -11.35
C TYR A 30 -0.62 1.64 -11.40
N GLN A 31 -1.11 2.79 -11.88
CA GLN A 31 -0.33 4.04 -11.97
C GLN A 31 0.03 4.62 -10.59
N VAL A 32 -0.73 4.27 -9.56
CA VAL A 32 -0.52 4.70 -8.17
C VAL A 32 -0.68 3.52 -7.21
N PRO A 33 -0.10 3.57 -6.00
CA PRO A 33 -0.34 2.58 -4.96
C PRO A 33 -1.82 2.45 -4.63
N THR A 34 -2.27 1.24 -4.30
CA THR A 34 -3.63 1.02 -3.80
C THR A 34 -3.71 1.32 -2.31
N TYR A 35 -4.91 1.67 -1.82
CA TYR A 35 -5.18 1.84 -0.39
C TYR A 35 -4.64 0.66 0.45
N GLN A 36 -4.91 -0.56 0.00
CA GLN A 36 -4.49 -1.76 0.72
C GLN A 36 -2.97 -1.96 0.71
N ALA A 37 -2.28 -1.58 -0.37
CA ALA A 37 -0.82 -1.64 -0.42
C ALA A 37 -0.19 -0.64 0.56
N LEU A 38 -0.69 0.60 0.59
CA LEU A 38 -0.23 1.63 1.54
C LEU A 38 -0.50 1.22 3.00
N LYS A 39 -1.71 0.69 3.28
CA LYS A 39 -2.04 0.14 4.59
C LYS A 39 -1.07 -0.97 5.00
N GLY A 40 -0.80 -1.92 4.10
CA GLY A 40 0.14 -3.02 4.36
C GLY A 40 1.57 -2.53 4.62
N ILE A 41 2.03 -1.47 3.93
CA ILE A 41 3.34 -0.85 4.18
C ILE A 41 3.40 -0.27 5.59
N VAL A 42 2.37 0.47 6.02
CA VAL A 42 2.30 1.00 7.40
C VAL A 42 2.28 -0.13 8.43
N GLU A 43 1.50 -1.18 8.18
CA GLU A 43 1.42 -2.35 9.06
C GLU A 43 2.76 -3.09 9.18
N ALA A 44 3.59 -3.05 8.12
CA ALA A 44 4.94 -3.61 8.13
C ALA A 44 5.92 -2.78 8.98
N CYS A 45 5.74 -1.46 9.08
CA CYS A 45 6.53 -0.61 9.99
C CYS A 45 6.16 -0.89 11.46
N TYR A 46 4.87 -0.92 11.77
CA TYR A 46 4.37 -1.29 13.09
C TYR A 46 2.89 -1.66 13.01
N TRP A 47 2.51 -2.76 13.66
CA TRP A 47 1.11 -3.14 13.81
C TRP A 47 0.89 -3.98 15.08
N LYS A 48 -0.32 -3.86 15.63
CA LYS A 48 -0.89 -4.71 16.67
C LYS A 48 -2.37 -4.95 16.37
N PRO A 49 -2.97 -6.07 16.81
CA PRO A 49 -4.40 -6.34 16.60
C PRO A 49 -5.36 -5.28 17.13
N ALA A 50 -4.92 -4.48 18.10
CA ALA A 50 -5.69 -3.39 18.67
C ALA A 50 -5.71 -2.11 17.81
N LEU A 51 -4.94 -2.06 16.72
CA LEU A 51 -4.80 -0.89 15.86
C LEU A 51 -5.41 -1.15 14.48
N TYR A 52 -6.05 -0.12 13.94
CA TYR A 52 -6.56 -0.10 12.58
C TYR A 52 -6.08 1.15 11.86
N TYR A 53 -5.30 0.95 10.79
CA TYR A 53 -4.80 2.05 9.98
C TYR A 53 -5.80 2.47 8.93
N VAL A 54 -6.03 3.79 8.86
CA VAL A 54 -6.78 4.47 7.81
C VAL A 54 -5.77 5.29 7.02
N VAL A 55 -5.69 5.05 5.71
CA VAL A 55 -4.86 5.85 4.81
C VAL A 55 -5.65 7.11 4.47
N ASP A 56 -5.11 8.25 4.90
CA ASP A 56 -5.54 9.59 4.48
C ASP A 56 -4.62 10.10 3.35
N SER A 57 -4.79 11.36 2.92
CA SER A 57 -4.05 11.99 1.82
C SER A 57 -2.60 12.31 2.13
#